data_AF-A0A7M1Q9V0-F1
#
_entry.id   AF-A0A7M1Q9V0-F1
#
_cell.length_a   1.000
_cell.length_b   1.000
_cell.length_c   1.000
_cell.angle_alpha   90.00
_cell.angle_beta   90.00
_cell.angle_gamma   90.00
#
_symmetry.space_group_name_H-M   'P 1'
#
loop_
_entity.id
_entity.type
_entity.pdbx_description
1 polymer ?
#
loop_
_entity_poly.entity_id
_entity_poly.type
_entity_poly.pdbx_seq_one_letter_code
_entity_poly.pdbx_strand_id
1 'polypeptide(L)'
;MKNTENFKIFWWFVLVLAIGGFLFGRQEDLINGEPTYFDSIVFVIWIGICLAPIFQEMDLFGVKLKQDIQDLKKDMNHQLAILKTEITSSIEVSSANSNQIYVNTNSEPPKDSEIPGLTAQIQAAMEKMGIKSEDTENLREKYSGSIETEMFEFRLAFEKLLRRYSVALGMDARRVSVGKMLYTLRQVEGIPKDIVVGVQEVISICNYAVHGEDVTPDQVYFVRKSAPGLLKALEASLKNSL
;
A
#
# COMPACT_ATOMS: atom_id res chain seq x y z
N MET A 1 -4.40 -27.83 -27.38
CA MET A 1 -5.57 -28.24 -26.57
C MET A 1 -6.69 -27.18 -26.50
N LYS A 2 -6.69 -26.10 -27.31
CA LYS A 2 -7.77 -25.08 -27.30
C LYS A 2 -9.02 -25.44 -28.12
N ASN A 3 -8.91 -26.38 -29.08
CA ASN A 3 -10.00 -26.69 -30.00
C ASN A 3 -11.12 -27.52 -29.35
N THR A 4 -10.84 -28.22 -28.26
CA THR A 4 -11.79 -29.11 -27.58
C THR A 4 -12.77 -28.34 -26.69
N GLU A 5 -12.36 -27.19 -26.12
CA GLU A 5 -13.22 -26.36 -25.27
C GLU A 5 -14.22 -25.55 -26.08
N ASN A 6 -13.77 -24.93 -27.17
CA ASN A 6 -14.65 -24.20 -28.09
C ASN A 6 -15.73 -25.12 -28.69
N PHE A 7 -15.40 -26.38 -28.96
CA PHE A 7 -16.37 -27.38 -29.44
C PHE A 7 -17.43 -27.71 -28.38
N LYS A 8 -17.05 -27.86 -27.11
CA LYS A 8 -17.99 -28.12 -26.01
C LYS A 8 -18.94 -26.95 -25.78
N ILE A 9 -18.43 -25.72 -25.84
CA ILE A 9 -19.23 -24.49 -25.67
C ILE A 9 -20.24 -24.35 -26.81
N PHE A 10 -19.82 -24.59 -28.05
CA PHE A 10 -20.71 -24.56 -29.20
C PHE A 10 -21.85 -25.59 -29.07
N TRP A 11 -21.54 -26.83 -28.67
CA TRP A 11 -22.55 -27.87 -28.44
C TRP A 11 -23.47 -27.56 -27.26
N TRP A 12 -22.96 -27.00 -26.18
CA TRP A 12 -23.77 -26.55 -25.05
C TRP A 12 -24.76 -25.45 -25.50
N PHE A 13 -24.31 -24.48 -26.30
CA PHE A 13 -25.17 -23.42 -26.83
C PHE A 13 -26.28 -23.97 -27.75
N VAL A 14 -25.92 -24.92 -28.63
CA VAL A 14 -26.90 -25.62 -29.49
C VAL A 14 -27.92 -26.39 -28.64
N LEU A 15 -27.49 -27.03 -27.55
CA LEU A 15 -28.36 -27.79 -26.66
C LEU A 15 -29.33 -26.87 -25.89
N VAL A 16 -28.85 -25.72 -25.40
CA VAL A 16 -29.68 -24.70 -24.74
C VAL A 16 -30.72 -24.14 -25.72
N LEU A 17 -30.33 -23.86 -26.97
CA LEU A 17 -31.25 -23.36 -28.00
C LEU A 17 -32.28 -24.42 -28.44
N ALA A 18 -31.88 -25.68 -28.54
CA ALA A 18 -32.78 -26.77 -28.92
C ALA A 18 -33.87 -27.00 -27.86
N ILE A 19 -33.48 -27.06 -26.58
CA ILE A 19 -34.43 -27.22 -25.47
C ILE A 19 -35.26 -25.96 -25.26
N GLY A 20 -34.65 -24.78 -25.39
CA GLY A 20 -35.36 -23.50 -25.35
C GLY A 20 -36.39 -23.36 -26.47
N GLY A 21 -36.06 -23.80 -27.68
CA GLY A 21 -36.99 -23.81 -28.83
C GLY A 21 -38.16 -24.78 -28.63
N PHE A 22 -37.91 -25.96 -28.04
CA PHE A 22 -38.97 -26.90 -27.66
C PHE A 22 -39.94 -26.30 -26.64
N LEU A 23 -39.42 -25.64 -25.60
CA LEU A 23 -40.25 -24.98 -24.58
C LEU A 23 -41.01 -23.77 -25.15
N PHE A 24 -40.41 -23.02 -26.07
CA PHE A 24 -41.06 -21.89 -26.75
C PHE A 24 -42.22 -22.35 -27.64
N GLY A 25 -42.07 -23.48 -28.34
CA GLY A 25 -43.16 -24.08 -29.13
C GLY A 25 -44.35 -24.58 -28.30
N ARG A 26 -44.15 -24.82 -27.00
CA ARG A 26 -45.19 -25.22 -26.04
C ARG A 26 -45.60 -24.08 -25.10
N GLN A 27 -45.18 -22.85 -25.38
CA GLN A 27 -45.46 -21.70 -24.52
C GLN A 27 -46.96 -21.44 -24.32
N GLU A 28 -47.78 -21.70 -25.34
CA GLU A 28 -49.23 -21.55 -25.25
C GLU A 28 -49.84 -22.51 -24.22
N ASP A 29 -49.46 -23.80 -24.23
CA ASP A 29 -49.90 -24.80 -23.24
C ASP A 29 -49.41 -24.47 -21.82
N LEU A 30 -48.19 -23.95 -21.70
CA LEU A 30 -47.57 -23.58 -20.42
C LEU A 30 -48.27 -22.37 -19.75
N ILE A 31 -48.71 -21.39 -20.55
CA ILE A 31 -49.40 -20.19 -20.06
C ILE A 31 -50.88 -20.48 -19.78
N ASN A 32 -51.50 -21.36 -20.58
CA ASN A 32 -52.90 -21.75 -20.44
C ASN A 32 -53.15 -22.72 -19.27
N GLY A 33 -52.09 -23.19 -18.59
CA GLY A 33 -52.21 -23.97 -17.36
C GLY A 33 -52.41 -25.47 -17.56
N GLU A 34 -52.07 -25.99 -18.75
CA GLU A 34 -52.05 -27.43 -19.04
C GLU A 34 -50.61 -27.96 -19.25
N PRO A 35 -49.64 -27.67 -18.37
CA PRO A 35 -48.31 -28.25 -18.50
C PRO A 35 -48.38 -29.76 -18.30
N THR A 36 -47.73 -30.51 -19.18
CA THR A 36 -47.51 -31.93 -18.92
C THR A 36 -46.41 -32.08 -17.87
N TYR A 37 -46.44 -33.12 -17.02
CA TYR A 37 -45.34 -33.43 -16.09
C TYR A 37 -43.96 -33.44 -16.76
N PHE A 38 -43.91 -33.84 -18.03
CA PHE A 38 -42.71 -33.82 -18.86
C PHE A 38 -42.16 -32.41 -19.07
N ASP A 39 -43.03 -31.41 -19.32
CA ASP A 39 -42.62 -30.04 -19.60
C ASP A 39 -41.99 -29.38 -18.37
N SER A 40 -42.51 -29.68 -17.17
CA SER A 40 -41.93 -29.20 -15.90
C SER A 40 -40.53 -29.77 -15.65
N ILE A 41 -40.31 -31.06 -15.95
CA ILE A 41 -38.99 -31.70 -15.80
C ILE A 41 -38.00 -31.08 -16.79
N VAL A 42 -38.40 -30.91 -18.05
CA VAL A 42 -37.56 -30.31 -19.09
C VAL A 42 -37.20 -28.87 -18.74
N PHE A 43 -38.14 -28.10 -18.19
CA PHE A 43 -37.90 -26.72 -17.74
C PHE A 43 -36.88 -26.63 -16.59
N VAL A 44 -36.99 -27.50 -15.57
CA VAL A 44 -36.02 -27.53 -14.46
C VAL A 44 -34.62 -27.92 -14.93
N ILE A 45 -34.52 -28.89 -15.84
CA ILE A 45 -33.24 -29.29 -16.45
C ILE A 45 -32.66 -28.14 -17.28
N TRP A 46 -33.50 -27.44 -18.07
CA TRP A 46 -33.07 -26.30 -18.87
C TRP A 46 -32.52 -25.16 -18.01
N ILE A 47 -33.19 -24.81 -16.91
CA ILE A 47 -32.69 -23.84 -15.93
C ILE A 47 -31.33 -24.28 -15.36
N GLY A 48 -31.20 -25.54 -14.96
CA GLY A 48 -29.94 -26.07 -14.45
C GLY A 48 -28.77 -25.95 -15.44
N ILE A 49 -29.04 -26.21 -16.72
CA ILE A 49 -28.04 -26.11 -17.81
C ILE A 49 -27.69 -24.64 -18.08
N CYS A 50 -28.65 -23.72 -18.02
CA CYS A 50 -28.42 -22.28 -18.17
C CYS A 50 -27.62 -21.68 -17.00
N LEU A 51 -27.76 -22.22 -15.79
CA LEU A 51 -27.01 -21.80 -14.61
C LEU A 51 -25.60 -22.41 -14.54
N ALA A 52 -25.35 -23.53 -15.21
CA ALA A 52 -24.03 -24.18 -15.24
C ALA A 52 -22.85 -23.26 -15.61
N PRO A 53 -22.91 -22.44 -16.68
CA PRO A 53 -21.81 -21.52 -17.01
C PRO A 53 -21.61 -20.40 -15.98
N ILE A 54 -22.67 -19.96 -15.29
CA ILE A 54 -22.59 -18.94 -14.22
C ILE A 54 -21.73 -19.47 -13.07
N PHE A 55 -21.76 -20.78 -12.80
CA PHE A 55 -20.91 -21.42 -11.80
C PHE A 55 -19.51 -21.76 -12.32
N GLN A 56 -19.31 -21.96 -13.63
CA GLN A 56 -17.98 -22.21 -14.21
C GLN A 56 -17.15 -20.94 -14.44
N GLU A 57 -17.78 -19.77 -14.59
CA GLU A 57 -17.07 -18.48 -14.64
C GLU A 57 -16.55 -18.04 -13.26
N MET A 58 -17.06 -18.61 -12.17
CA MET A 58 -16.50 -18.41 -10.82
C MET A 58 -15.10 -19.02 -10.64
N ASP A 59 -14.70 -20.00 -11.46
CA ASP A 59 -13.37 -20.62 -11.40
C ASP A 59 -12.24 -19.75 -11.99
N LEU A 60 -12.58 -18.71 -12.77
CA LEU A 60 -11.62 -17.68 -13.20
C LEU A 60 -11.49 -16.52 -12.22
N PHE A 61 -12.45 -16.36 -11.31
CA PHE A 61 -12.52 -15.26 -10.36
C PHE A 61 -12.13 -15.64 -8.93
N GLY A 62 -11.97 -16.92 -8.57
CA GLY A 62 -11.59 -17.33 -7.21
C GLY A 62 -10.10 -17.18 -6.89
N VAL A 63 -9.21 -17.59 -7.80
CA VAL A 63 -7.76 -17.59 -7.52
C VAL A 63 -7.14 -16.20 -7.72
N LYS A 64 -7.49 -15.50 -8.80
CA LYS A 64 -7.00 -14.14 -9.04
C LYS A 64 -7.57 -13.12 -8.07
N LEU A 65 -8.89 -13.14 -7.80
CA LEU A 65 -9.47 -12.21 -6.82
C LEU A 65 -8.91 -12.47 -5.41
N LYS A 66 -8.68 -13.73 -5.03
CA LYS A 66 -8.07 -14.05 -3.74
C LYS A 66 -6.61 -13.63 -3.68
N GLN A 67 -5.84 -13.78 -4.76
CA GLN A 67 -4.47 -13.27 -4.86
C GLN A 67 -4.46 -11.74 -4.82
N ASP A 68 -5.28 -11.07 -5.61
CA ASP A 68 -5.40 -9.61 -5.64
C ASP A 68 -5.87 -9.06 -4.29
N ILE A 69 -6.81 -9.71 -3.59
CA ILE A 69 -7.25 -9.34 -2.24
C ILE A 69 -6.13 -9.60 -1.21
N GLN A 70 -5.38 -10.69 -1.33
CA GLN A 70 -4.25 -10.97 -0.43
C GLN A 70 -3.12 -9.98 -0.62
N ASP A 71 -2.80 -9.63 -1.86
CA ASP A 71 -1.80 -8.64 -2.22
C ASP A 71 -2.24 -7.24 -1.77
N LEU A 72 -3.52 -6.89 -1.97
CA LEU A 72 -4.11 -5.65 -1.45
C LEU A 72 -4.09 -5.60 0.08
N LYS A 73 -4.41 -6.71 0.76
CA LYS A 73 -4.37 -6.79 2.23
C LYS A 73 -2.96 -6.68 2.77
N LYS A 74 -1.99 -7.35 2.12
CA LYS A 74 -0.58 -7.27 2.48
C LYS A 74 -0.09 -5.83 2.32
N ASP A 75 -0.32 -5.24 1.17
CA ASP A 75 0.02 -3.85 0.89
C ASP A 75 -0.64 -2.86 1.86
N MET A 76 -1.93 -3.04 2.17
CA MET A 76 -2.63 -2.19 3.12
C MET A 76 -2.04 -2.33 4.53
N ASN A 77 -1.70 -3.55 4.97
CA ASN A 77 -1.05 -3.74 6.27
C ASN A 77 0.35 -3.12 6.33
N HIS A 78 1.14 -3.19 5.25
CA HIS A 78 2.45 -2.56 5.17
C HIS A 78 2.36 -1.03 5.13
N GLN A 79 1.44 -0.49 4.34
CA GLN A 79 1.18 0.95 4.32
C GLN A 79 0.64 1.42 5.67
N LEU A 80 -0.23 0.66 6.33
CA LEU A 80 -0.71 0.96 7.68
C LEU A 80 0.42 0.84 8.71
N ALA A 81 1.38 -0.07 8.57
CA ALA A 81 2.53 -0.14 9.46
C ALA A 81 3.43 1.09 9.30
N ILE A 82 3.79 1.46 8.08
CA ILE A 82 4.58 2.68 7.79
C ILE A 82 3.83 3.92 8.28
N LEU A 83 2.53 4.02 7.98
CA LEU A 83 1.69 5.13 8.43
C LEU A 83 1.53 5.11 9.94
N LYS A 84 1.39 3.96 10.60
CA LYS A 84 1.26 3.88 12.07
C LYS A 84 2.57 4.30 12.73
N THR A 85 3.72 3.86 12.23
CA THR A 85 5.03 4.29 12.76
C THR A 85 5.23 5.79 12.56
N GLU A 86 4.89 6.31 11.37
CA GLU A 86 4.96 7.75 11.07
C GLU A 86 3.92 8.57 11.87
N ILE A 87 2.70 8.05 12.04
CA ILE A 87 1.64 8.68 12.83
C ILE A 87 1.99 8.64 14.31
N THR A 88 2.47 7.53 14.85
CA THR A 88 2.90 7.43 16.26
C THR A 88 4.06 8.39 16.52
N SER A 89 4.95 8.61 15.56
CA SER A 89 5.98 9.65 15.64
C SER A 89 5.41 11.09 15.61
N SER A 90 4.18 11.27 15.13
CA SER A 90 3.48 12.58 15.05
C SER A 90 2.36 12.77 16.08
N ILE A 91 1.94 11.70 16.76
CA ILE A 91 0.91 11.66 17.79
C ILE A 91 1.56 11.12 19.08
N GLU A 92 2.49 11.88 19.62
CA GLU A 92 2.53 12.03 21.07
C GLU A 92 1.62 13.23 21.40
N VAL A 93 0.73 13.02 22.38
CA VAL A 93 -0.28 13.94 22.94
C VAL A 93 -1.69 13.87 22.31
N SER A 94 -2.55 13.02 22.88
CA SER A 94 -3.80 13.46 23.55
C SER A 94 -4.59 12.25 24.07
N SER A 95 -4.20 11.75 25.24
CA SER A 95 -5.09 10.96 26.10
C SER A 95 -5.30 11.73 27.41
N ALA A 96 -5.88 12.92 27.33
CA ALA A 96 -6.44 13.59 28.49
C ALA A 96 -7.60 14.49 28.04
N ASN A 97 -8.71 14.32 28.73
CA ASN A 97 -9.95 15.08 28.64
C ASN A 97 -9.71 16.60 28.86
N SER A 98 -9.29 17.33 27.83
CA SER A 98 -9.28 18.80 27.82
C SER A 98 -9.83 19.33 26.49
N ASN A 99 -10.83 20.20 26.57
CA ASN A 99 -11.33 21.01 25.47
C ASN A 99 -10.25 22.03 25.05
N GLN A 100 -9.26 21.59 24.30
CA GLN A 100 -8.28 22.46 23.66
C GLN A 100 -8.45 22.37 22.15
N ILE A 101 -8.81 23.48 21.52
CA ILE A 101 -8.80 23.63 20.08
C ILE A 101 -7.33 23.63 19.66
N TYR A 102 -6.89 22.50 19.11
CA TYR A 102 -5.58 22.39 18.48
C TYR A 102 -5.64 23.08 17.12
N VAL A 103 -5.16 24.33 17.05
CA VAL A 103 -4.77 24.93 15.79
C VAL A 103 -3.50 24.20 15.37
N ASN A 104 -3.60 23.38 14.33
CA ASN A 104 -2.45 22.68 13.74
C ASN A 104 -1.54 23.71 13.04
N THR A 105 -0.78 24.46 13.83
CA THR A 105 0.31 25.30 13.36
C THR A 105 1.50 24.39 13.18
N ASN A 106 1.72 23.95 11.93
CA ASN A 106 3.04 23.47 11.53
C ASN A 106 4.03 24.58 11.91
N SER A 107 4.79 24.38 12.98
CA SER A 107 5.64 25.43 13.54
C SER A 107 6.76 25.65 12.54
N GLU A 108 6.81 26.84 11.95
CA GLU A 108 7.98 27.23 11.18
C GLU A 108 9.21 27.14 12.08
N PRO A 109 10.36 26.67 11.57
CA PRO A 109 11.59 26.67 12.36
C PRO A 109 11.85 28.07 12.94
N PRO A 110 12.46 28.15 14.14
CA PRO A 110 12.81 29.43 14.74
C PRO A 110 13.60 30.31 13.77
N LYS A 111 13.34 31.62 13.80
CA LYS A 111 14.08 32.56 12.94
C LYS A 111 15.51 32.67 13.45
N ASP A 112 16.46 32.91 12.54
CA ASP A 112 17.88 33.09 12.90
C ASP A 112 18.11 34.14 14.00
N SER A 113 17.28 35.20 14.04
CA SER A 113 17.33 36.25 15.07
C SER A 113 16.93 35.76 16.47
N GLU A 114 16.15 34.69 16.57
CA GLU A 114 15.64 34.13 17.83
C GLU A 114 16.61 33.09 18.41
N ILE A 115 17.47 32.51 17.57
CA ILE A 115 18.43 31.46 17.95
C ILE A 115 19.33 31.86 19.13
N PRO A 116 19.95 33.06 19.19
CA PRO A 116 20.79 33.44 20.32
C PRO A 116 20.02 33.46 21.65
N GLY A 117 18.78 33.94 21.62
CA GLY A 117 17.91 33.99 22.80
C GLY A 117 17.48 32.59 23.26
N LEU A 118 17.19 31.68 22.32
CA LEU A 118 16.88 30.28 22.62
C LEU A 118 18.09 29.55 23.21
N THR A 119 19.28 29.74 22.65
CA THR A 119 20.52 29.16 23.17
C THR A 119 20.77 29.57 24.63
N ALA A 120 20.61 30.85 24.95
CA ALA A 120 20.78 31.34 26.33
C ALA A 120 19.76 30.74 27.29
N GLN A 121 18.50 30.60 26.86
CA GLN A 121 17.44 29.97 27.66
C GLN A 121 17.72 28.48 27.94
N ILE A 122 18.16 27.74 26.92
CA ILE A 122 18.51 26.32 27.04
C ILE A 122 19.73 26.17 27.97
N GLN A 123 20.77 26.98 27.81
CA GLN A 123 21.94 27.00 28.68
C GLN A 123 21.55 27.22 30.15
N ALA A 124 20.74 28.25 30.44
CA ALA A 124 20.27 28.54 31.79
C ALA A 124 19.40 27.41 32.37
N ALA A 125 18.64 26.70 31.53
CA ALA A 125 17.87 25.54 31.95
C ALA A 125 18.77 24.33 32.29
N MET A 126 19.79 24.06 31.47
CA MET A 126 20.76 22.98 31.71
C MET A 126 21.57 23.23 32.99
N GLU A 127 22.01 24.48 33.22
CA GLU A 127 22.73 24.87 34.44
C GLU A 127 21.88 24.64 35.71
N LYS A 128 20.58 24.96 35.66
CA LYS A 128 19.65 24.67 36.76
C LYS A 128 19.49 23.17 37.04
N MET A 129 19.64 22.33 36.01
CA MET A 129 19.63 20.88 36.13
C MET A 129 20.99 20.29 36.50
N GLY A 130 22.03 21.13 36.64
CA GLY A 130 23.39 20.68 36.94
C GLY A 130 24.09 19.97 35.78
N ILE A 131 23.56 20.07 34.55
CA ILE A 131 24.15 19.49 33.35
C ILE A 131 25.17 20.49 32.80
N LYS A 132 26.44 20.08 32.73
CA LYS A 132 27.50 20.89 32.13
C LYS A 132 27.71 20.47 30.68
N SER A 133 27.98 21.45 29.81
CA SER A 133 28.27 21.19 28.39
C SER A 133 29.53 20.36 28.14
N GLU A 134 30.41 20.21 29.14
CA GLU A 134 31.63 19.40 29.09
C GLU A 134 31.35 17.91 29.34
N ASP A 135 30.22 17.59 29.98
CA ASP A 135 29.79 16.22 30.30
C ASP A 135 28.88 15.61 29.22
N THR A 136 28.58 16.36 28.15
CA THR A 136 27.67 15.90 27.08
C THR A 136 28.38 14.97 26.11
N GLU A 137 27.84 13.77 25.95
CA GLU A 137 28.34 12.76 25.01
C GLU A 137 28.25 13.24 23.56
N ASN A 138 29.31 13.04 22.78
CA ASN A 138 29.30 13.35 21.36
C ASN A 138 28.39 12.35 20.62
N LEU A 139 27.16 12.77 20.31
CA LEU A 139 26.17 11.93 19.65
C LEU A 139 26.65 11.40 18.29
N ARG A 140 27.47 12.16 17.57
CA ARG A 140 28.01 11.72 16.27
C ARG A 140 28.97 10.53 16.44
N GLU A 141 29.78 10.55 17.49
CA GLU A 141 30.66 9.42 17.83
C GLU A 141 29.86 8.25 18.37
N LYS A 142 28.90 8.52 19.28
CA LYS A 142 28.02 7.51 19.90
C LYS A 142 27.30 6.65 18.86
N TYR A 143 26.74 7.28 17.83
CA TYR A 143 25.96 6.60 16.80
C TYR A 143 26.77 6.30 15.54
N SER A 144 28.08 6.59 15.51
CA SER A 144 28.92 6.34 14.35
C SER A 144 28.96 4.85 14.00
N GLY A 145 28.59 4.49 12.77
CA GLY A 145 28.57 3.10 12.31
C GLY A 145 27.47 2.23 12.93
N SER A 146 26.52 2.84 13.65
CA SER A 146 25.34 2.16 14.16
C SER A 146 24.38 1.75 13.03
N ILE A 147 23.59 0.71 13.26
CA ILE A 147 22.60 0.22 12.29
C ILE A 147 21.55 1.32 12.04
N GLU A 148 21.16 2.05 13.09
CA GLU A 148 20.20 3.13 13.05
C GLU A 148 20.66 4.26 12.13
N THR A 149 21.94 4.63 12.22
CA THR A 149 22.53 5.65 11.34
C THR A 149 22.60 5.16 9.90
N GLU A 150 23.02 3.92 9.66
CA GLU A 150 23.04 3.33 8.33
C GLU A 150 21.64 3.24 7.70
N MET A 151 20.65 2.78 8.47
CA MET A 151 19.25 2.70 8.02
C MET A 151 18.67 4.09 7.76
N PHE A 152 19.05 5.10 8.55
CA PHE A 152 18.69 6.50 8.31
C PHE A 152 19.24 7.00 6.97
N GLU A 153 20.47 6.67 6.62
CA GLU A 153 21.08 7.07 5.34
C GLU A 153 20.29 6.54 4.14
N PHE A 154 19.93 5.25 4.16
CA PHE A 154 19.10 4.65 3.10
C PHE A 154 17.73 5.31 3.03
N ARG A 155 17.05 5.49 4.16
CA ARG A 155 15.75 6.15 4.23
C ARG A 155 15.81 7.57 3.68
N LEU A 156 16.82 8.34 4.07
CA LEU A 156 17.04 9.72 3.63
C LEU A 156 17.25 9.79 2.12
N ALA A 157 17.96 8.84 1.53
CA ALA A 157 18.18 8.78 0.09
C ALA A 157 16.85 8.62 -0.67
N PHE A 158 15.99 7.68 -0.25
CA PHE A 158 14.67 7.52 -0.83
C PHE A 158 13.79 8.75 -0.62
N GLU A 159 13.77 9.30 0.59
CA GLU A 159 12.96 10.48 0.91
C GLU A 159 13.35 11.68 0.03
N LYS A 160 14.64 11.97 -0.13
CA LYS A 160 15.12 13.04 -1.01
C LYS A 160 14.71 12.82 -2.46
N LEU A 161 14.78 11.59 -2.95
CA LEU A 161 14.35 11.24 -4.30
C LEU A 161 12.84 11.48 -4.45
N LEU A 162 12.03 10.93 -3.55
CA LEU A 162 10.58 11.05 -3.56
C LEU A 162 10.14 12.52 -3.48
N ARG A 163 10.72 13.32 -2.57
CA ARG A 163 10.42 14.75 -2.43
C ARG A 163 10.81 15.57 -3.66
N ARG A 164 11.89 15.20 -4.35
CA ARG A 164 12.31 15.87 -5.58
C ARG A 164 11.25 15.72 -6.67
N TYR A 165 10.71 14.52 -6.83
CA TYR A 165 9.72 14.23 -7.87
C TYR A 165 8.28 14.52 -7.42
N SER A 166 8.02 14.68 -6.12
CA SER A 166 6.68 14.99 -5.64
C SER A 166 6.19 16.36 -6.09
N VAL A 167 7.09 17.34 -6.23
CA VAL A 167 6.77 18.66 -6.78
C VAL A 167 6.32 18.57 -8.24
N ALA A 168 7.02 17.76 -9.04
CA ALA A 168 6.67 17.53 -10.45
C ALA A 168 5.31 16.84 -10.61
N LEU A 169 4.91 16.03 -9.62
CA LEU A 169 3.62 15.36 -9.55
C LEU A 169 2.50 16.24 -8.95
N GLY A 170 2.75 17.54 -8.71
CA GLY A 170 1.78 18.46 -8.15
C GLY A 170 1.48 18.26 -6.66
N MET A 171 2.32 17.50 -5.94
CA MET A 171 2.21 17.33 -4.50
C MET A 171 3.00 18.41 -3.75
N ASP A 172 2.43 18.92 -2.66
CA ASP A 172 3.18 19.75 -1.71
C ASP A 172 4.19 18.89 -0.95
N ALA A 173 5.42 18.87 -1.44
CA ALA A 173 6.51 18.05 -0.91
C ALA A 173 6.77 18.23 0.59
N ARG A 174 6.36 19.36 1.20
CA ARG A 174 6.55 19.64 2.63
C ARG A 174 5.47 19.05 3.53
N ARG A 175 4.32 18.67 2.98
CA ARG A 175 3.13 18.29 3.77
C ARG A 175 2.74 16.82 3.60
N VAL A 176 3.52 16.05 2.86
CA VAL A 176 3.20 14.67 2.50
C VAL A 176 4.24 13.73 3.11
N SER A 177 3.74 12.72 3.80
CA SER A 177 4.51 11.61 4.35
C SER A 177 5.19 10.78 3.26
N VAL A 178 6.27 10.09 3.62
CA VAL A 178 6.96 9.16 2.68
C VAL A 178 6.02 8.04 2.24
N GLY A 179 5.23 7.49 3.17
CA GLY A 179 4.21 6.49 2.84
C GLY A 179 3.17 6.99 1.84
N LYS A 180 2.67 8.23 2.03
CA LYS A 180 1.68 8.82 1.11
C LYS A 180 2.28 9.16 -0.25
N MET A 181 3.54 9.61 -0.31
CA MET A 181 4.24 9.80 -1.60
C MET A 181 4.34 8.48 -2.37
N LEU A 182 4.71 7.38 -1.71
CA LEU A 182 4.79 6.05 -2.34
C LEU A 182 3.43 5.54 -2.80
N TYR A 183 2.38 5.73 -2.00
CA TYR A 183 1.02 5.39 -2.39
C TYR A 183 0.60 6.10 -3.69
N THR A 184 0.86 7.41 -3.79
CA THR A 184 0.56 8.19 -5.00
C THR A 184 1.37 7.71 -6.19
N LEU A 185 2.68 7.47 -6.01
CA LEU A 185 3.55 6.98 -7.09
C LEU A 185 3.08 5.66 -7.69
N ARG A 186 2.48 4.81 -6.89
CA ARG A 186 1.94 3.53 -7.36
C ARG A 186 0.76 3.67 -8.33
N GLN A 187 0.12 4.84 -8.34
CA GLN A 187 -0.97 5.17 -9.25
C GLN A 187 -0.47 5.82 -10.54
N VAL A 188 0.83 6.16 -10.63
CA VAL A 188 1.43 6.78 -11.82
C VAL A 188 1.76 5.69 -12.84
N GLU A 189 1.33 5.87 -14.09
CA GLU A 189 1.68 4.97 -15.19
C GLU A 189 3.18 5.05 -15.52
N GLY A 190 3.78 3.91 -15.85
CA GLY A 190 5.21 3.81 -16.19
C GLY A 190 6.14 3.51 -15.01
N ILE A 191 5.66 3.53 -13.77
CA ILE A 191 6.43 3.08 -12.60
C ILE A 191 6.08 1.60 -12.32
N PRO A 192 7.06 0.67 -12.39
CA PRO A 192 6.80 -0.73 -12.10
C PRO A 192 6.39 -0.91 -10.63
N LYS A 193 5.27 -1.61 -10.41
CA LYS A 193 4.70 -1.83 -9.07
C LYS A 193 5.69 -2.54 -8.14
N ASP A 194 6.43 -3.51 -8.65
CA ASP A 194 7.41 -4.28 -7.88
C ASP A 194 8.53 -3.40 -7.30
N ILE A 195 8.91 -2.34 -8.03
CA ILE A 195 9.90 -1.36 -7.54
C ILE A 195 9.30 -0.56 -6.39
N VAL A 196 8.06 -0.08 -6.52
CA VAL A 196 7.39 0.68 -5.45
C VAL A 196 7.21 -0.18 -4.20
N VAL A 197 6.78 -1.44 -4.34
CA VAL A 197 6.65 -2.39 -3.23
C VAL A 197 8.01 -2.65 -2.58
N GLY A 198 9.07 -2.92 -3.36
CA GLY A 198 10.42 -3.11 -2.81
C GLY A 198 10.91 -1.89 -2.03
N VAL A 199 10.64 -0.69 -2.52
CA VAL A 199 10.99 0.56 -1.82
C VAL A 199 10.19 0.71 -0.52
N GLN A 200 8.90 0.37 -0.51
CA GLN A 200 8.08 0.38 0.70
C GLN A 200 8.64 -0.56 1.77
N GLU A 201 9.02 -1.79 1.41
CA GLU A 201 9.59 -2.76 2.36
C GLU A 201 10.92 -2.26 2.95
N VAL A 202 11.80 -1.71 2.11
CA VAL A 202 13.08 -1.12 2.56
C VAL A 202 12.82 0.03 3.53
N ILE A 203 11.94 0.97 3.20
CA ILE A 203 11.63 2.12 4.07
C ILE A 203 10.99 1.66 5.38
N SER A 204 10.13 0.63 5.35
CA SER A 204 9.55 0.07 6.57
C SER A 204 10.63 -0.44 7.53
N ILE A 205 11.60 -1.23 7.04
CA ILE A 205 12.70 -1.72 7.86
C ILE A 205 13.56 -0.56 8.37
N CYS A 206 13.88 0.41 7.51
CA CYS A 206 14.64 1.57 7.94
C CYS A 206 13.92 2.36 9.04
N ASN A 207 12.60 2.52 8.95
CA ASN A 207 11.81 3.22 9.96
C ASN A 207 11.90 2.50 11.32
N TYR A 208 11.78 1.17 11.35
CA TYR A 208 11.92 0.40 12.60
C TYR A 208 13.25 0.72 13.28
N ALA A 209 14.37 0.59 12.57
CA ALA A 209 15.69 0.88 13.12
C ALA A 209 15.83 2.34 13.59
N VAL A 210 15.41 3.31 12.78
CA VAL A 210 15.55 4.74 13.11
C VAL A 210 14.72 5.13 14.33
N HIS A 211 13.59 4.47 14.56
CA HIS A 211 12.74 4.70 15.72
C HIS A 211 13.12 3.86 16.95
N GLY A 212 14.26 3.15 16.91
CA GLY A 212 14.77 2.37 18.02
C GLY A 212 14.08 1.02 18.22
N GLU A 213 13.38 0.52 17.19
CA GLU A 213 12.85 -0.84 17.18
C GLU A 213 13.94 -1.83 16.71
N ASP A 214 13.90 -3.04 17.26
CA ASP A 214 14.85 -4.09 16.89
C ASP A 214 14.68 -4.52 15.42
N VAL A 215 15.79 -4.55 14.69
CA VAL A 215 15.86 -5.09 13.33
C VAL A 215 16.78 -6.30 13.28
N THR A 216 16.30 -7.36 12.63
CA THR A 216 17.05 -8.60 12.51
C THR A 216 18.24 -8.47 11.54
N PRO A 217 19.30 -9.28 11.69
CA PRO A 217 20.42 -9.30 10.75
C PRO A 217 20.00 -9.54 9.30
N ASP A 218 18.98 -10.37 9.08
CA ASP A 218 18.43 -10.66 7.74
C ASP A 218 17.73 -9.45 7.12
N GLN A 219 16.99 -8.68 7.93
CA GLN A 219 16.37 -7.42 7.48
C GLN A 219 17.44 -6.39 7.11
N VAL A 220 18.50 -6.26 7.92
CA VAL A 220 19.64 -5.39 7.63
C VAL A 220 20.34 -5.81 6.34
N TYR A 221 20.59 -7.12 6.17
CA TYR A 221 21.17 -7.66 4.94
C TYR A 221 20.30 -7.38 3.72
N PHE A 222 18.99 -7.60 3.83
CA PHE A 222 18.03 -7.31 2.77
C PHE A 222 18.07 -5.84 2.35
N VAL A 223 18.08 -4.90 3.29
CA VAL A 223 18.18 -3.46 2.99
C VAL A 223 19.49 -3.15 2.28
N ARG A 224 20.64 -3.57 2.84
CA ARG A 224 21.97 -3.35 2.24
C ARG A 224 22.05 -3.88 0.80
N LYS A 225 21.46 -5.05 0.57
CA LYS A 225 21.49 -5.70 -0.75
C LYS A 225 20.56 -5.02 -1.76
N SER A 226 19.39 -4.58 -1.32
CA SER A 226 18.30 -4.18 -2.21
C SER A 226 18.22 -2.67 -2.43
N ALA A 227 18.52 -1.87 -1.41
CA ALA A 227 18.31 -0.42 -1.42
C ALA A 227 19.05 0.30 -2.56
N PRO A 228 20.35 0.04 -2.86
CA PRO A 228 21.04 0.75 -3.94
C PRO A 228 20.42 0.49 -5.32
N GLY A 229 20.02 -0.77 -5.57
CA GLY A 229 19.39 -1.17 -6.83
C GLY A 229 17.99 -0.58 -6.97
N LEU A 230 17.19 -0.64 -5.91
CA LEU A 230 15.85 -0.08 -5.88
C LEU A 230 15.85 1.45 -6.02
N LEU A 231 16.79 2.14 -5.38
CA LEU A 231 16.93 3.59 -5.51
C LEU A 231 17.20 4.00 -6.97
N LYS A 232 18.14 3.30 -7.62
CA LYS A 232 18.47 3.55 -9.03
C LYS A 232 17.31 3.21 -9.96
N ALA A 233 16.62 2.09 -9.72
CA ALA A 233 15.46 1.68 -10.50
C ALA A 233 14.31 2.69 -10.36
N LEU A 234 14.00 3.11 -9.14
CA LEU A 234 12.97 4.12 -8.87
C LEU A 234 13.31 5.45 -9.54
N GLU A 235 14.56 5.92 -9.43
CA GLU A 235 14.99 7.15 -10.10
C GLU A 235 14.83 7.05 -11.64
N ALA A 236 15.22 5.92 -12.23
CA ALA A 236 15.08 5.70 -13.67
C ALA A 236 13.62 5.69 -14.11
N SER A 237 12.74 5.01 -13.36
CA SER A 237 11.30 5.00 -13.62
C SER A 237 10.69 6.40 -13.51
N LEU A 238 11.05 7.16 -12.47
CA LEU A 238 10.57 8.53 -12.28
C LEU A 238 11.01 9.47 -13.40
N LYS A 239 12.23 9.34 -13.91
CA LYS A 239 12.73 10.12 -15.06
C LYS A 239 12.04 9.80 -16.37
N ASN A 240 11.55 8.58 -16.54
CA ASN A 240 10.88 8.17 -17.77
C ASN A 240 9.38 8.49 -17.76
N SER A 241 8.77 8.59 -16.56
CA SER A 241 7.35 8.88 -16.37
C SER A 241 7.00 10.37 -16.27
N LEU A 242 7.99 11.27 -16.15
CA LEU A 242 7.83 12.72 -15.94
C LEU A 242 8.63 13.50 -16.97
#